data_AF-A0A367KH56-F1
#
_entry.id   AF-A0A367KH56-F1
#
_cell.length_a   1.000
_cell.length_b   1.000
_cell.length_c   1.000
_cell.angle_alpha   90.00
_cell.angle_beta   90.00
_cell.angle_gamma   90.00
#
_symmetry.space_group_name_H-M   'P 1'
#
loop_
_entity.id
_entity.type
_entity.pdbx_description
1 polymer ?
#
loop_
_entity_poly.entity_id
_entity_poly.type
_entity_poly.pdbx_seq_one_letter_code
_entity_poly.pdbx_strand_id
1 'polypeptide(L)'
;MSISNQGNPNKIKRDSVLAYITFTVDTLLPCSNCKDQQRILPPLNEFVNSFIEKSKLPIPILLITLLYLTRLKTKLPSTAKGAYDTPYRLFLASVLTSSKYLSDLNSLTSIRVCEMIQRQYSVREINSMERSFLSLLSYDLRVTADQLQELNKSL
;
A
#
# COMPACT_ATOMS: atom_id res chain seq x y z
N MET A 1 -9.42 25.91 30.77
CA MET A 1 -7.97 25.76 30.57
C MET A 1 -7.74 24.52 29.74
N SER A 2 -7.45 24.71 28.45
CA SER A 2 -7.31 23.67 27.45
C SER A 2 -6.03 22.87 27.70
N ILE A 3 -6.15 21.58 28.01
CA ILE A 3 -5.02 20.67 28.02
C ILE A 3 -4.74 20.29 26.56
N SER A 4 -3.52 20.60 26.14
CA SER A 4 -2.90 20.37 24.85
C SER A 4 -3.06 18.92 24.38
N ASN A 5 -3.68 18.75 23.21
CA ASN A 5 -3.74 17.50 22.47
C ASN A 5 -2.36 17.22 21.83
N GLN A 6 -1.36 16.84 22.64
CA GLN A 6 -0.09 16.31 22.13
C GLN A 6 -0.34 14.91 21.57
N GLY A 7 -0.57 14.83 20.25
CA GLY A 7 -0.72 13.54 19.56
C GLY A 7 0.51 12.67 19.80
N ASN A 8 0.29 11.40 20.18
CA ASN A 8 1.35 10.41 20.34
C ASN A 8 2.30 10.44 19.12
N PRO A 9 3.63 10.62 19.31
CA PRO A 9 4.58 10.75 18.19
C PRO A 9 4.55 9.55 17.24
N ASN A 10 4.25 8.35 17.75
CA ASN A 10 4.09 7.16 16.92
C ASN A 10 2.84 7.20 16.04
N LYS A 11 1.78 7.87 16.53
CA LYS A 11 0.54 8.08 15.76
C LYS A 11 0.78 9.08 14.63
N ILE A 12 1.42 10.22 14.93
CA ILE A 12 1.77 11.24 13.93
C ILE A 12 2.61 10.62 12.81
N LYS A 13 3.66 9.88 13.19
CA LYS A 13 4.52 9.19 12.22
C LYS A 13 3.75 8.18 11.37
N ARG A 14 2.83 7.40 11.99
CA ARG A 14 1.97 6.47 11.26
C ARG A 14 1.13 7.23 10.24
N ASP A 15 0.43 8.28 10.66
CA ASP A 15 -0.46 9.07 9.80
C ASP A 15 0.30 9.68 8.60
N SER A 16 1.52 10.20 8.82
CA SER A 16 2.41 10.67 7.74
C SER A 16 2.74 9.57 6.73
N VAL A 17 3.08 8.37 7.20
CA VAL A 17 3.37 7.22 6.31
C VAL A 17 2.13 6.84 5.50
N LEU A 18 0.93 6.82 6.10
CA LEU A 18 -0.31 6.49 5.39
C LEU A 18 -0.64 7.52 4.32
N ALA A 19 -0.50 8.81 4.64
CA ALA A 19 -0.70 9.89 3.68
C ALA A 19 0.26 9.74 2.49
N TYR A 20 1.53 9.43 2.75
CA TYR A 20 2.54 9.28 1.72
C TYR A 20 2.33 8.01 0.87
N ILE A 21 1.90 6.90 1.47
CA ILE A 21 1.48 5.69 0.72
C ILE A 21 0.34 6.05 -0.23
N THR A 22 -0.72 6.69 0.29
CA THR A 22 -1.90 7.08 -0.49
C THR A 22 -1.52 7.99 -1.66
N PHE A 23 -0.72 9.02 -1.39
CA PHE A 23 -0.20 9.92 -2.43
C PHE A 23 0.65 9.18 -3.47
N THR A 24 1.50 8.25 -3.02
CA THR A 24 2.36 7.48 -3.91
C THR A 24 1.52 6.64 -4.86
N VAL A 25 0.53 5.87 -4.34
CA VAL A 25 -0.30 5.02 -5.21
C VAL A 25 -1.18 5.82 -6.17
N ASP A 26 -1.67 6.99 -5.77
CA ASP A 26 -2.47 7.87 -6.61
C ASP A 26 -1.65 8.49 -7.76
N THR A 27 -0.39 8.82 -7.49
CA THR A 27 0.51 9.47 -8.45
C THR A 27 1.41 8.50 -9.23
N LEU A 28 1.29 7.19 -8.99
CA LEU A 28 2.17 6.19 -9.62
C LEU A 28 2.03 6.16 -11.14
N LEU A 29 0.81 6.27 -11.65
CA LEU A 29 0.52 6.27 -13.08
C LEU A 29 -0.88 6.87 -13.36
N PRO A 30 -1.07 7.48 -14.54
CA PRO A 30 -2.37 8.01 -14.93
C PRO A 30 -3.39 6.88 -15.05
N CYS A 31 -4.49 7.00 -14.30
CA CYS A 31 -5.57 6.03 -14.28
C CYS A 31 -6.83 6.60 -14.96
N SER A 32 -7.49 5.75 -15.74
CA SER A 32 -8.76 6.11 -16.40
C SER A 32 -9.83 6.43 -15.36
N ASN A 33 -10.70 7.39 -15.66
CA ASN A 33 -11.82 7.76 -14.79
C ASN A 33 -13.05 6.91 -15.15
N CYS A 34 -13.44 5.94 -14.31
CA CYS A 34 -14.56 5.03 -14.58
C CYS A 34 -15.70 5.23 -13.57
N LYS A 35 -16.82 5.82 -14.02
CA LYS A 35 -17.97 6.18 -13.16
C LYS A 35 -18.67 4.97 -12.53
N ASP A 36 -18.66 3.81 -13.20
CA ASP A 36 -19.34 2.62 -12.68
C ASP A 36 -18.55 1.98 -11.53
N GLN A 37 -17.22 1.95 -11.61
CA GLN A 37 -16.36 1.43 -10.55
C GLN A 37 -16.27 2.36 -9.34
N GLN A 38 -16.46 3.67 -9.54
CA GLN A 38 -16.57 4.66 -8.45
C GLN A 38 -17.74 4.39 -7.50
N ARG A 39 -18.79 3.68 -7.94
CA ARG A 39 -19.93 3.31 -7.09
C ARG A 39 -19.64 2.11 -6.19
N ILE A 40 -18.62 1.32 -6.52
CA ILE A 40 -18.31 0.04 -5.87
C ILE A 40 -17.13 0.18 -4.89
N LEU A 41 -16.17 1.05 -5.20
CA LEU A 41 -14.98 1.28 -4.38
C LEU A 41 -15.07 2.63 -3.64
N PRO A 42 -14.75 2.66 -2.33
CA PRO A 42 -14.69 3.91 -1.59
C PRO A 42 -13.51 4.78 -2.09
N PRO A 43 -13.46 6.07 -1.74
CA PRO A 43 -12.30 6.92 -1.99
C PRO A 43 -10.99 6.25 -1.56
N LEU A 44 -9.92 6.44 -2.35
CA LEU A 44 -8.65 5.72 -2.16
C LEU A 44 -8.03 5.95 -0.78
N ASN A 45 -8.10 7.18 -0.27
CA ASN A 45 -7.67 7.54 1.08
C ASN A 45 -8.46 6.78 2.15
N GLU A 46 -9.79 6.71 2.03
CA GLU A 46 -10.64 5.97 2.97
C GLU A 46 -10.38 4.47 2.90
N PHE A 47 -10.15 3.94 1.70
CA PHE A 47 -9.79 2.54 1.49
C PHE A 47 -8.49 2.17 2.19
N VAL A 48 -7.42 2.94 1.93
CA VAL A 48 -6.09 2.73 2.52
C VAL A 48 -6.19 2.84 4.05
N ASN A 49 -6.82 3.89 4.57
CA ASN A 49 -6.97 4.08 6.02
C ASN A 49 -7.75 2.93 6.66
N SER A 50 -8.91 2.57 6.12
CA SER A 50 -9.73 1.47 6.64
C SER A 50 -8.97 0.14 6.64
N PHE A 51 -8.22 -0.14 5.57
CA PHE A 51 -7.42 -1.36 5.48
C PHE A 51 -6.29 -1.39 6.52
N ILE A 52 -5.55 -0.28 6.66
CA ILE A 52 -4.42 -0.20 7.61
C ILE A 52 -4.89 -0.26 9.07
N GLU A 53 -6.04 0.32 9.39
CA GLU A 53 -6.66 0.20 10.71
C GLU A 53 -7.06 -1.24 11.04
N LYS A 54 -7.74 -1.92 10.11
CA LYS A 54 -8.15 -3.33 10.28
C LYS A 54 -6.97 -4.28 10.36
N SER A 55 -5.92 -4.02 9.58
CA SER A 55 -4.75 -4.90 9.47
C SER A 55 -3.84 -4.85 10.70
N LYS A 56 -3.87 -3.74 11.45
CA LYS A 56 -3.00 -3.47 12.60
C LYS A 56 -1.52 -3.69 12.28
N LEU A 57 -1.10 -3.41 11.05
CA LEU A 57 0.29 -3.62 10.63
C LEU A 57 1.24 -2.66 11.36
N PRO A 58 2.42 -3.12 11.80
CA PRO A 58 3.44 -2.27 12.38
C PRO A 58 4.07 -1.34 11.32
N ILE A 59 4.58 -0.18 11.78
CA ILE A 59 5.17 0.86 10.91
C ILE A 59 6.25 0.31 9.94
N PRO A 60 7.16 -0.60 10.34
CA PRO A 60 8.15 -1.17 9.42
C PRO A 60 7.54 -1.82 8.17
N ILE A 61 6.40 -2.52 8.28
CA ILE A 61 5.72 -3.10 7.10
C ILE A 61 5.22 -2.00 6.17
N LEU A 62 4.71 -0.90 6.73
CA LEU A 62 4.24 0.25 5.95
C LEU A 62 5.39 0.96 5.24
N LEU A 63 6.54 1.09 5.89
CA LEU A 63 7.75 1.64 5.26
C LEU A 63 8.25 0.76 4.12
N ILE A 64 8.25 -0.57 4.28
CA ILE A 64 8.59 -1.50 3.19
C ILE A 64 7.57 -1.41 2.05
N THR A 65 6.28 -1.28 2.39
CA THR A 65 5.21 -1.06 1.41
C THR A 65 5.49 0.16 0.56
N LEU A 66 5.81 1.28 1.22
CA LEU A 66 6.16 2.52 0.53
C LEU A 66 7.43 2.36 -0.32
N LEU A 67 8.47 1.73 0.22
CA LEU A 67 9.72 1.47 -0.52
C LEU A 67 9.45 0.68 -1.80
N TYR A 68 8.63 -0.36 -1.74
CA TYR A 68 8.28 -1.15 -2.92
C TYR A 68 7.46 -0.36 -3.94
N LEU A 69 6.57 0.53 -3.50
CA LEU A 69 5.84 1.42 -4.40
C LEU A 69 6.78 2.42 -5.08
N THR A 70 7.74 3.01 -4.34
CA THR A 70 8.75 3.90 -4.92
C THR A 70 9.62 3.17 -5.94
N ARG A 71 10.01 1.91 -5.66
CA ARG A 71 10.71 1.06 -6.64
C ARG A 71 9.88 0.75 -7.86
N LEU A 72 8.58 0.48 -7.67
CA LEU A 72 7.69 0.25 -8.80
C LEU A 72 7.66 1.49 -9.71
N LYS A 73 7.59 2.69 -9.12
CA LYS A 73 7.61 3.95 -9.89
C LYS A 73 8.81 4.07 -10.83
N THR A 74 9.98 3.60 -10.42
CA THR A 74 11.20 3.67 -11.26
C THR A 74 11.26 2.58 -12.33
N LYS A 75 10.48 1.50 -12.17
CA LYS A 75 10.41 0.38 -13.13
C LYS A 75 9.27 0.51 -14.16
N LEU A 76 8.29 1.37 -13.90
CA LEU A 76 7.20 1.61 -14.83
C LEU A 76 7.67 2.44 -16.04
N PRO A 77 7.29 2.08 -17.28
CA PRO A 77 7.55 2.92 -18.43
C PRO A 77 6.74 4.22 -18.34
N SER A 78 7.26 5.31 -18.89
CA SER A 78 6.59 6.62 -18.91
C SER A 78 5.24 6.61 -19.63
N THR A 79 4.99 5.61 -20.48
CA THR A 79 3.75 5.40 -21.22
C THR A 79 2.74 4.52 -20.47
N ALA A 80 3.07 4.03 -19.27
CA ALA A 80 2.17 3.19 -18.48
C ALA A 80 0.87 3.92 -18.15
N LYS A 81 -0.25 3.23 -18.33
CA LYS A 81 -1.60 3.69 -17.97
C LYS A 81 -2.34 2.57 -17.25
N GLY A 82 -3.21 2.95 -16.32
CA GLY A 82 -3.96 2.01 -15.50
C GLY A 82 -5.47 2.14 -15.67
N ALA A 83 -6.17 1.08 -15.29
CA ALA A 83 -7.59 1.16 -14.98
C ALA A 83 -7.83 1.97 -13.70
N TYR A 84 -9.06 2.43 -13.47
CA TYR A 84 -9.45 3.20 -12.29
C TYR A 84 -9.04 2.55 -10.97
N ASP A 85 -9.17 1.22 -10.88
CA ASP A 85 -8.89 0.48 -9.66
C ASP A 85 -7.40 0.11 -9.47
N THR A 86 -6.53 0.49 -10.41
CA THR A 86 -5.10 0.17 -10.37
C THR A 86 -4.41 0.65 -9.08
N PRO A 87 -4.64 1.87 -8.56
CA PRO A 87 -4.02 2.31 -7.31
C PRO A 87 -4.38 1.42 -6.12
N TYR A 88 -5.63 0.95 -6.04
CA TYR A 88 -6.10 0.01 -5.02
C TYR A 88 -5.38 -1.33 -5.14
N ARG A 89 -5.26 -1.87 -6.35
CA ARG A 89 -4.56 -3.13 -6.63
C ARG A 89 -3.08 -3.04 -6.27
N LEU A 90 -2.42 -1.94 -6.62
CA LEU A 90 -1.01 -1.71 -6.31
C LEU A 90 -0.78 -1.56 -4.79
N PHE A 91 -1.67 -0.86 -4.09
CA PHE A 91 -1.65 -0.81 -2.63
C PHE A 91 -1.78 -2.21 -2.01
N LEU A 92 -2.80 -2.99 -2.40
CA LEU A 92 -3.03 -4.32 -1.83
C LEU A 92 -1.86 -5.28 -2.11
N ALA A 93 -1.34 -5.28 -3.34
CA ALA A 93 -0.22 -6.13 -3.72
C ALA A 93 1.06 -5.76 -2.96
N SER A 94 1.36 -4.46 -2.85
CA SER A 94 2.55 -3.98 -2.14
C SER A 94 2.48 -4.27 -0.64
N VAL A 95 1.34 -4.05 0.03
CA VAL A 95 1.22 -4.28 1.47
C VAL A 95 1.21 -5.77 1.81
N LEU A 96 0.57 -6.61 0.98
CA LEU A 96 0.59 -8.07 1.12
C LEU A 96 2.02 -8.60 0.98
N THR A 97 2.73 -8.18 -0.07
CA THR A 97 4.13 -8.56 -0.31
C THR A 97 5.03 -8.13 0.85
N SER A 98 4.86 -6.89 1.33
CA SER A 98 5.66 -6.35 2.44
C SER A 98 5.44 -7.10 3.74
N SER A 99 4.20 -7.47 4.02
CA SER A 99 3.87 -8.26 5.21
C SER A 99 4.47 -9.66 5.14
N LYS A 100 4.40 -10.34 3.98
CA LYS A 100 5.04 -11.66 3.79
C LYS A 100 6.57 -11.59 3.85
N TYR A 101 7.15 -10.47 3.41
CA TYR A 101 8.60 -10.28 3.43
C TYR A 101 9.15 -10.09 4.84
N LEU A 102 8.47 -9.30 5.69
CA LEU A 102 8.98 -8.95 7.02
C LEU A 102 8.50 -9.85 8.14
N SER A 103 7.34 -10.48 8.01
CA SER A 103 6.73 -11.25 9.10
C SER A 103 7.02 -12.75 8.96
N ASP A 104 7.78 -13.30 9.91
CA ASP A 104 8.03 -14.75 10.01
C ASP A 104 6.75 -15.53 10.40
N LEU A 105 5.89 -14.90 11.21
CA LEU A 105 4.60 -15.43 11.67
C LEU A 105 3.50 -14.39 11.45
N ASN A 106 2.28 -14.86 11.17
CA ASN A 106 1.07 -14.02 11.02
C ASN A 106 1.14 -12.95 9.90
N SER A 107 1.86 -13.23 8.82
CA SER A 107 1.81 -12.39 7.62
C SER A 107 0.40 -12.31 7.04
N LEU A 108 0.11 -11.23 6.31
CA LEU A 108 -1.12 -11.13 5.56
C LEU A 108 -1.22 -12.27 4.54
N THR A 109 -2.41 -12.87 4.46
CA THR A 109 -2.77 -13.86 3.45
C THR A 109 -3.80 -13.27 2.53
N SER A 110 -3.88 -13.78 1.30
CA SER A 110 -4.86 -13.31 0.32
C SER A 110 -6.30 -13.54 0.77
N ILE A 111 -6.54 -14.57 1.59
CA ILE A 111 -7.83 -14.83 2.23
C ILE A 111 -8.15 -13.71 3.22
N ARG A 112 -7.22 -13.38 4.12
CA ARG A 112 -7.42 -12.33 5.12
C ARG A 112 -7.62 -10.96 4.46
N VAL A 113 -6.85 -10.65 3.41
CA VAL A 113 -7.03 -9.42 2.62
C VAL A 113 -8.42 -9.37 1.99
N CYS A 114 -8.87 -10.46 1.37
CA CYS A 114 -10.20 -10.61 0.77
C CYS A 114 -11.36 -10.42 1.76
N GLU A 115 -11.15 -10.71 3.04
CA GLU A 115 -12.16 -10.51 4.08
C GLU A 115 -12.20 -9.06 4.58
N MET A 116 -11.04 -8.40 4.67
CA MET A 116 -10.91 -7.06 5.25
C MET A 116 -11.41 -5.94 4.34
N ILE A 117 -11.16 -6.09 3.05
CA ILE A 117 -11.85 -5.37 1.98
C ILE A 117 -13.07 -6.25 1.74
N GLN A 118 -14.31 -5.88 2.01
CA GLN A 118 -15.47 -6.80 2.05
C GLN A 118 -15.74 -7.56 0.71
N ARG A 119 -14.89 -8.53 0.35
CA ARG A 119 -14.89 -9.30 -0.90
C ARG A 119 -14.99 -8.46 -2.18
N GLN A 120 -14.46 -7.22 -2.18
CA GLN A 120 -14.40 -6.40 -3.40
C GLN A 120 -13.51 -7.03 -4.48
N TYR A 121 -12.54 -7.84 -4.08
CA TYR A 121 -11.77 -8.71 -4.98
C TYR A 121 -11.75 -10.13 -4.43
N SER A 122 -11.80 -11.10 -5.32
CA SER A 122 -11.63 -12.50 -4.97
C SER A 122 -10.20 -12.82 -4.56
N VAL A 123 -10.02 -13.92 -3.82
CA VAL A 123 -8.68 -14.44 -3.45
C VAL A 123 -7.82 -14.69 -4.69
N ARG A 124 -8.42 -15.15 -5.79
CA ARG A 124 -7.71 -15.39 -7.06
C ARG A 124 -7.20 -14.08 -7.66
N GLU A 125 -7.99 -13.03 -7.63
CA GLU A 125 -7.59 -11.71 -8.11
C GLU A 125 -6.48 -11.13 -7.25
N ILE A 126 -6.59 -11.18 -5.92
CA ILE A 126 -5.53 -10.71 -4.99
C ILE A 126 -4.22 -11.45 -5.25
N ASN A 127 -4.27 -12.78 -5.41
CA ASN A 127 -3.10 -13.57 -5.79
C ASN A 127 -2.52 -13.14 -7.14
N SER A 128 -3.36 -12.76 -8.10
CA SER A 128 -2.92 -12.27 -9.40
C SER A 128 -2.27 -10.89 -9.30
N MET A 129 -2.82 -10.00 -8.48
CA MET A 129 -2.27 -8.67 -8.19
C MET A 129 -0.87 -8.81 -7.59
N GLU A 130 -0.70 -9.68 -6.58
CA GLU A 130 0.59 -9.95 -5.95
C GLU A 130 1.62 -10.47 -6.95
N ARG A 131 1.29 -11.50 -7.73
CA ARG A 131 2.21 -12.04 -8.75
C ARG A 131 2.61 -11.00 -9.79
N SER A 132 1.65 -10.21 -10.26
CA SER A 132 1.90 -9.15 -11.25
C SER A 132 2.83 -8.08 -10.66
N PHE A 133 2.59 -7.67 -9.42
CA PHE A 133 3.45 -6.72 -8.70
C PHE A 133 4.87 -7.24 -8.52
N LEU A 134 5.04 -8.50 -8.10
CA LEU A 134 6.35 -9.14 -7.98
C LEU A 134 7.09 -9.20 -9.32
N SER A 135 6.38 -9.52 -10.40
CA SER A 135 6.93 -9.52 -11.76
C SER A 135 7.39 -8.13 -12.19
N LEU A 136 6.60 -7.08 -11.92
CA LEU A 136 6.99 -5.68 -12.19
C LEU A 136 8.22 -5.27 -11.39
N LEU A 137 8.36 -5.77 -10.15
CA LEU A 137 9.56 -5.58 -9.35
C LEU A 137 10.73 -6.48 -9.76
N SER A 138 10.59 -7.33 -10.77
CA SER A 138 11.59 -8.33 -11.15
C SER A 138 12.04 -9.18 -9.94
N TYR A 139 11.15 -9.37 -8.96
CA TYR A 139 11.43 -10.02 -7.69
C TYR A 139 12.57 -9.39 -6.85
N ASP A 140 12.96 -8.14 -7.11
CA ASP A 140 13.96 -7.42 -6.30
C ASP A 140 13.35 -6.88 -4.99
N LEU A 141 13.16 -7.80 -4.05
CA LEU A 141 12.57 -7.55 -2.74
C LEU A 141 13.60 -7.22 -1.65
N ARG A 142 14.89 -7.18 -1.97
CA ARG A 142 15.93 -6.94 -0.96
C ARG A 142 15.74 -5.57 -0.33
N VAL A 143 15.65 -5.50 0.99
CA VAL A 143 15.53 -4.24 1.75
C VAL A 143 16.75 -4.09 2.64
N THR A 144 17.40 -2.93 2.57
CA THR A 144 18.54 -2.58 3.44
C THR A 144 18.13 -1.55 4.48
N ALA A 145 18.84 -1.52 5.60
CA ALA A 145 18.62 -0.53 6.66
C ALA A 145 18.80 0.91 6.13
N ASP A 146 19.81 1.12 5.27
CA ASP A 146 20.11 2.43 4.68
C ASP A 146 18.95 2.95 3.82
N GLN A 147 18.34 2.08 3.01
CA GLN A 147 17.17 2.46 2.21
C GLN A 147 15.96 2.85 3.07
N LEU A 148 15.74 2.14 4.18
CA LEU A 148 14.67 2.47 5.12
C LEU A 148 14.94 3.76 5.89
N GLN A 149 16.21 4.00 6.28
CA GLN A 149 16.60 5.25 6.93
C GLN A 149 16.44 6.43 5.98
N GLU A 150 16.85 6.30 4.72
CA GLU A 150 16.72 7.36 3.73
C GLU A 150 15.26 7.70 3.45
N LEU A 151 14.42 6.68 3.26
CA LEU A 151 12.98 6.87 3.12
C LEU A 151 12.37 7.57 4.36
N ASN A 152 12.80 7.18 5.56
CA ASN A 152 12.30 7.78 6.80
C ASN A 152 12.75 9.24 7.02
N LYS A 153 13.82 9.71 6.36
CA LYS A 153 14.19 11.14 6.37
C LYS A 153 13.33 11.97 5.43
N SER A 154 12.78 11.35 4.37
CA SER A 154 11.92 12.01 3.37
C SER A 154 10.45 12.13 3.79
N LEU A 155 10.09 11.50 4.91
CA LEU A 155 8.76 11.52 5.55
C LEU A 155 8.69 12.58 6.65
#